data_AF-A0A7C9AQU2-F1
#
_entry.id   AF-A0A7C9AQU2-F1
#
_cell.length_a   1.000
_cell.length_b   1.000
_cell.length_c   1.000
_cell.angle_alpha   90.00
_cell.angle_beta   90.00
_cell.angle_gamma   90.00
#
_symmetry.space_group_name_H-M   'P 1'
#
loop_
_entity.id
_entity.type
_entity.pdbx_description
1 polymer ?
#
loop_
_entity_poly.entity_id
_entity_poly.type
_entity_poly.pdbx_seq_one_letter_code
_entity_poly.pdbx_strand_id
1 'polypeptide(L)'
;KPTNHIHCTNKKPPFCSRAQDPDRAWYTEMEACLTPLPQVKNTNETAGGKLAKWPERLTAVPPRVSSGSLEGITPEVFKEDTDKWKKKLLHYKRLSSELNDPGRYRNVLDMNANLGGFAAALVNDP
;
A
#
# COMPACT_ATOMS: atom_id res chain seq x y z
N LYS A 1 15.57 -9.14 -10.45
CA LYS A 1 14.20 -8.69 -10.78
C LYS A 1 14.28 -7.29 -11.38
N PRO A 2 13.57 -6.99 -12.48
CA PRO A 2 13.60 -5.65 -13.08
C PRO A 2 13.18 -4.57 -12.08
N THR A 3 13.90 -3.46 -12.04
CA THR A 3 13.57 -2.27 -11.21
C THR A 3 12.54 -1.36 -11.89
N ASN A 4 12.43 -1.44 -13.21
CA ASN A 4 11.47 -0.69 -14.00
C ASN A 4 11.10 -1.41 -15.32
N HIS A 5 10.16 -0.82 -16.06
CA HIS A 5 9.60 -1.38 -17.30
C HIS A 5 10.61 -1.49 -18.47
N ILE A 6 11.71 -0.72 -18.49
CA ILE A 6 12.68 -0.72 -19.60
C ILE A 6 13.39 -2.07 -19.70
N HIS A 7 13.65 -2.70 -18.56
CA HIS A 7 14.27 -4.03 -18.49
C HIS A 7 13.27 -5.18 -18.63
N CYS A 8 11.98 -4.89 -18.83
CA CYS A 8 10.92 -5.89 -18.98
C CYS A 8 10.66 -6.23 -20.45
N THR A 9 11.56 -6.99 -21.08
CA THR A 9 11.36 -7.54 -22.44
C THR A 9 10.81 -8.98 -22.42
N ASN A 10 10.18 -9.38 -23.52
CA ASN A 10 9.73 -10.75 -23.86
C ASN A 10 9.04 -11.53 -22.73
N LYS A 11 7.76 -11.21 -22.47
CA LYS A 11 6.97 -11.88 -21.43
C LYS A 11 6.02 -12.94 -21.99
N LYS A 12 6.01 -14.09 -21.32
CA LYS A 12 4.97 -15.12 -21.40
C LYS A 12 4.40 -15.27 -19.98
N PRO A 13 3.11 -14.97 -19.74
CA PRO A 13 2.13 -14.43 -20.69
C PRO A 13 2.43 -13.01 -21.18
N PRO A 14 1.79 -12.53 -22.28
CA PRO A 14 1.97 -11.17 -22.79
C PRO A 14 1.50 -10.11 -21.79
N PHE A 15 1.84 -8.85 -22.03
CA PHE A 15 1.26 -7.75 -21.24
C PHE A 15 -0.23 -7.58 -21.55
N CYS A 16 -1.00 -7.19 -20.54
CA CYS A 16 -2.40 -6.85 -20.70
C CYS A 16 -2.57 -5.63 -21.62
N SER A 17 -3.75 -5.52 -22.22
CA SER A 17 -4.12 -4.32 -22.99
C SER A 17 -3.97 -3.08 -22.12
N ARG A 18 -3.36 -2.01 -22.66
CA ARG A 18 -3.23 -0.72 -21.95
C ARG A 18 -4.59 -0.06 -21.64
N ALA A 19 -5.68 -0.54 -22.21
CA ALA A 19 -7.02 -0.06 -21.93
C ALA A 19 -7.57 -0.57 -20.58
N GLN A 20 -6.96 -1.58 -19.97
CA GLN A 20 -7.34 -2.03 -18.64
C GLN A 20 -6.78 -1.11 -17.57
N ASP A 21 -7.66 -0.62 -16.72
CA ASP A 21 -7.29 0.11 -15.51
C ASP A 21 -6.62 -0.85 -14.52
N PRO A 22 -5.32 -0.64 -14.19
CA PRO A 22 -4.57 -1.51 -13.28
C PRO A 22 -5.06 -1.45 -11.82
N ASP A 23 -5.91 -0.47 -11.46
CA ASP A 23 -6.45 -0.32 -10.11
C ASP A 23 -7.80 -1.02 -9.91
N ARG A 24 -8.37 -1.59 -10.97
CA ARG A 24 -9.62 -2.37 -10.88
C ARG A 24 -9.37 -3.71 -10.19
N ALA A 25 -9.76 -3.78 -8.92
CA ALA A 25 -9.65 -5.00 -8.12
C ALA A 25 -10.91 -5.89 -8.13
N TRP A 26 -12.10 -5.30 -8.35
CA TRP A 26 -13.38 -6.00 -8.25
C TRP A 26 -14.10 -6.07 -9.59
N TYR A 27 -14.95 -7.09 -9.77
CA TYR A 27 -15.78 -7.30 -10.97
C TYR A 27 -15.00 -7.15 -12.27
N THR A 28 -13.77 -7.68 -12.28
CA THR A 28 -12.86 -7.62 -13.42
C THR A 28 -12.51 -9.04 -13.80
N GLU A 29 -12.75 -9.40 -15.06
CA GLU A 29 -12.44 -10.73 -15.57
C GLU A 29 -10.92 -10.94 -15.58
N MET A 30 -10.49 -12.11 -15.10
CA MET A 30 -9.08 -12.45 -15.10
C MET A 30 -8.63 -12.84 -16.51
N GLU A 31 -7.52 -12.27 -16.95
CA GLU A 31 -6.90 -12.58 -18.24
C GLU A 31 -5.54 -13.24 -18.04
N ALA A 32 -5.14 -14.08 -19.01
CA ALA A 32 -3.81 -14.69 -19.05
C ALA A 32 -2.77 -13.68 -19.56
N CYS A 33 -2.59 -12.57 -18.82
CA CYS A 33 -1.68 -11.48 -19.16
C CYS A 33 -1.00 -10.88 -17.91
N LEU A 34 0.03 -10.05 -18.11
CA LEU A 34 0.73 -9.33 -17.05
C LEU A 34 0.37 -7.84 -17.07
N THR A 35 0.07 -7.24 -15.93
CA THR A 35 -0.06 -5.78 -15.81
C THR A 35 1.32 -5.13 -16.00
N PRO A 36 1.47 -4.14 -16.90
CA PRO A 36 2.76 -3.46 -17.10
C PRO A 36 3.16 -2.66 -15.85
N LEU A 37 4.47 -2.58 -15.60
CA LEU A 37 4.99 -1.68 -14.57
C LEU A 37 4.78 -0.21 -14.98
N PRO A 38 4.63 0.71 -14.01
CA PRO A 38 4.62 2.15 -14.30
C PRO A 38 5.84 2.56 -15.13
N GLN A 39 5.61 3.45 -16.09
CA GLN A 39 6.68 3.97 -16.94
C GLN A 39 7.60 4.91 -16.15
N VAL A 40 8.87 4.93 -16.55
CA VAL A 40 9.95 5.76 -15.99
C VAL A 40 10.73 6.39 -17.13
N LYS A 41 11.45 7.49 -16.88
CA LYS A 41 12.17 8.19 -17.96
C LYS A 41 13.52 7.57 -18.30
N ASN A 42 14.17 6.94 -17.32
CA ASN A 42 15.50 6.37 -17.47
C ASN A 42 15.64 5.03 -16.74
N THR A 43 16.72 4.29 -17.04
CA THR A 43 16.98 2.96 -16.49
C THR A 43 17.31 2.96 -14.99
N ASN A 44 17.68 4.09 -14.42
CA ASN A 44 18.08 4.21 -13.02
C ASN A 44 16.88 4.48 -12.08
N GLU A 45 15.73 4.85 -12.63
CA GLU A 45 14.49 5.06 -11.90
C GLU A 45 13.83 3.73 -11.49
N THR A 46 13.09 3.77 -10.38
CA THR A 46 12.27 2.64 -9.92
C THR A 46 10.83 2.88 -10.34
N ALA A 47 10.21 1.91 -11.01
CA ALA A 47 8.80 2.03 -11.39
C ALA A 47 7.91 2.19 -10.16
N GLY A 48 7.04 3.21 -10.16
CA GLY A 48 6.20 3.56 -9.01
C GLY A 48 6.93 4.30 -7.88
N GLY A 49 8.20 4.66 -8.07
CA GLY A 49 9.00 5.42 -7.10
C GLY A 49 9.73 4.56 -6.06
N LYS A 50 10.76 5.14 -5.44
CA LYS A 50 11.58 4.47 -4.42
C LYS A 50 10.83 4.47 -3.09
N LEU A 51 10.63 3.29 -2.50
CA LEU A 51 9.99 3.14 -1.19
C LEU A 51 11.01 3.34 -0.05
N ALA A 52 10.54 3.88 1.07
CA ALA A 52 11.27 3.86 2.33
C ALA A 52 11.58 2.42 2.77
N LYS A 53 12.61 2.26 3.60
CA LYS A 53 12.95 0.95 4.17
C LYS A 53 11.97 0.60 5.29
N TRP A 54 11.86 -0.68 5.61
CA TRP A 54 11.15 -1.11 6.80
C TRP A 54 12.00 -0.76 8.04
N PRO A 55 11.41 -0.30 9.17
CA PRO A 55 9.98 -0.12 9.44
C PRO A 55 9.41 1.26 9.02
N GLU A 56 10.24 2.21 8.62
CA GLU A 56 9.84 3.59 8.27
C GLU A 56 8.71 3.65 7.22
N ARG A 57 8.67 2.68 6.31
CA ARG A 57 7.63 2.53 5.26
C ARG A 57 6.20 2.53 5.80
N LEU A 58 5.98 2.10 7.04
CA LEU A 58 4.64 2.03 7.64
C LEU A 58 3.92 3.37 7.65
N THR A 59 4.65 4.46 7.81
CA THR A 59 4.08 5.81 7.96
C THR A 59 4.69 6.83 7.01
N ALA A 60 5.64 6.42 6.16
CA ALA A 60 6.18 7.26 5.11
C ALA A 60 5.16 7.42 3.98
N VAL A 61 4.89 8.66 3.56
CA VAL A 61 4.00 8.95 2.43
C VAL A 61 4.46 8.16 1.20
N PRO A 62 3.62 7.29 0.61
CA PRO A 62 4.03 6.50 -0.56
C PRO A 62 4.29 7.40 -1.77
N PRO A 63 5.25 7.06 -2.65
CA PRO A 63 5.53 7.86 -3.86
C PRO A 63 4.31 8.07 -4.75
N ARG A 64 3.38 7.10 -4.78
CA ARG A 64 2.10 7.17 -5.51
C ARG A 64 1.15 8.26 -4.97
N VAL A 65 1.19 8.53 -3.66
CA VAL A 65 0.44 9.64 -3.05
C VAL A 65 1.16 10.95 -3.36
N SER A 66 2.49 10.97 -3.22
CA SER A 66 3.30 12.15 -3.53
C SER A 66 3.28 12.56 -5.00
N SER A 67 3.01 11.64 -5.93
CA SER A 67 2.88 11.95 -7.36
C SER A 67 1.59 12.68 -7.72
N GLY A 68 0.62 12.78 -6.80
CA GLY A 68 -0.67 13.42 -7.05
C GLY A 68 -1.57 12.67 -8.04
N SER A 69 -1.28 11.39 -8.32
CA SER A 69 -2.04 10.57 -9.26
C SER A 69 -3.34 10.00 -8.67
N LEU A 70 -3.58 10.20 -7.37
CA LEU A 70 -4.75 9.69 -6.67
C LEU A 70 -5.71 10.84 -6.38
N GLU A 71 -6.93 10.76 -6.89
CA GLU A 71 -7.97 11.74 -6.61
C GLU A 71 -8.35 11.67 -5.12
N GLY A 72 -8.36 12.83 -4.45
CA GLY A 72 -8.75 12.94 -3.03
C GLY A 72 -7.75 12.40 -2.00
N ILE A 73 -6.64 11.78 -2.41
CA ILE A 73 -5.62 11.25 -1.49
C ILE A 73 -4.33 12.06 -1.64
N THR A 74 -4.14 13.03 -0.74
CA THR A 74 -2.92 13.84 -0.66
C THR A 74 -1.97 13.32 0.43
N PRO A 75 -0.69 13.76 0.43
CA PRO A 75 0.24 13.48 1.53
C PRO A 75 -0.31 13.85 2.92
N GLU A 76 -1.07 14.94 3.00
CA GLU A 76 -1.70 15.43 4.23
C GLU A 76 -2.80 14.47 4.69
N VAL A 77 -3.70 14.05 3.78
CA VAL A 77 -4.75 13.06 4.07
C VAL A 77 -4.15 11.76 4.59
N PHE A 78 -3.06 11.28 3.99
CA PHE A 78 -2.36 10.07 4.44
C PHE A 78 -1.77 10.21 5.86
N LYS A 79 -1.15 11.36 6.16
CA LYS A 79 -0.61 11.66 7.50
C LYS A 79 -1.72 11.76 8.54
N GLU A 80 -2.82 12.43 8.21
CA GLU A 80 -3.99 12.56 9.07
C GLU A 80 -4.61 11.19 9.40
N ASP A 81 -4.74 10.30 8.40
CA ASP A 81 -5.22 8.93 8.63
C ASP A 81 -4.27 8.16 9.57
N THR A 82 -2.96 8.26 9.34
CA THR A 82 -1.94 7.63 10.20
C THR A 82 -2.07 8.09 11.65
N ASP A 83 -2.19 9.40 11.90
CA ASP A 83 -2.31 9.94 13.25
C ASP A 83 -3.66 9.63 13.89
N LYS A 84 -4.74 9.61 13.10
CA LYS A 84 -6.07 9.22 13.55
C LYS A 84 -6.08 7.78 14.06
N TRP A 85 -5.45 6.85 13.35
CA TRP A 85 -5.40 5.45 13.78
C TRP A 85 -4.53 5.23 15.01
N LYS A 86 -3.38 5.91 15.13
CA LYS A 86 -2.58 5.91 16.37
C LYS A 86 -3.39 6.37 17.58
N LYS A 87 -4.15 7.46 17.44
CA LYS A 87 -5.01 8.00 18.51
C LYS A 87 -6.14 7.03 18.88
N LYS A 88 -6.83 6.47 17.88
CA LYS A 88 -7.92 5.49 18.10
C LYS A 88 -7.43 4.25 18.82
N LEU A 89 -6.31 3.68 18.38
CA LEU A 89 -5.74 2.48 18.99
C LEU A 89 -5.38 2.73 20.46
N LEU A 90 -4.71 3.85 20.76
CA LEU A 90 -4.41 4.25 22.13
C LEU A 90 -5.68 4.41 22.98
N HIS A 91 -6.75 4.97 22.41
CA HIS A 91 -8.03 5.14 23.10
C HIS A 91 -8.67 3.78 23.43
N TYR A 92 -8.79 2.88 22.46
CA TYR A 92 -9.41 1.57 22.69
C TYR A 92 -8.64 0.70 23.67
N LYS A 93 -7.30 0.74 23.61
CA LYS A 93 -6.44 0.05 24.58
C LYS A 93 -6.60 0.53 26.02
N ARG A 94 -7.03 1.78 26.23
CA ARG A 94 -7.36 2.32 27.57
C ARG A 94 -8.73 1.85 28.05
N LEU A 95 -9.67 1.65 27.15
CA LEU A 95 -11.02 1.19 27.48
C LEU A 95 -11.09 -0.32 27.71
N SER A 96 -10.29 -1.09 26.98
CA SER A 96 -10.18 -2.54 27.13
C SER A 96 -8.73 -2.92 27.32
N SER A 97 -8.34 -3.19 28.57
CA SER A 97 -6.99 -3.62 28.93
C SER A 97 -6.62 -4.94 28.27
N GLU A 98 -7.61 -5.79 27.98
CA GLU A 98 -7.45 -7.08 27.30
C GLU A 98 -6.83 -6.96 25.91
N LEU A 99 -6.99 -5.82 25.22
CA LEU A 99 -6.33 -5.56 23.94
C LEU A 99 -4.80 -5.43 24.07
N ASN A 100 -4.28 -5.31 25.28
CA ASN A 100 -2.85 -5.30 25.56
C ASN A 100 -2.32 -6.67 25.99
N ASP A 101 -3.18 -7.68 26.16
CA ASP A 101 -2.77 -9.01 26.61
C ASP A 101 -1.98 -9.73 25.50
N PRO A 102 -0.67 -9.99 25.70
CA PRO A 102 0.14 -10.63 24.67
C PRO A 102 -0.39 -12.03 24.32
N GLY A 103 -0.60 -12.28 23.03
CA GLY A 103 -1.02 -13.58 22.52
C GLY A 103 -2.50 -13.93 22.68
N ARG A 104 -3.32 -13.02 23.23
CA ARG A 104 -4.78 -13.16 23.27
C ARG A 104 -5.38 -13.11 21.86
N TYR A 105 -4.93 -12.15 21.07
CA TYR A 105 -5.25 -12.04 19.65
C TYR A 105 -4.04 -12.54 18.86
N ARG A 106 -4.30 -13.41 17.87
CA ARG A 106 -3.25 -13.98 17.01
C ARG A 106 -3.33 -13.48 15.57
N ASN A 107 -4.53 -13.10 15.14
CA ASN A 107 -4.81 -12.64 13.80
C ASN A 107 -5.87 -11.54 13.87
N VAL A 108 -5.65 -10.45 13.15
CA VAL A 108 -6.60 -9.35 12.99
C VAL A 108 -6.75 -9.08 11.50
N LEU A 109 -7.99 -9.09 11.01
CA LEU A 109 -8.32 -8.78 9.63
C LEU A 109 -9.03 -7.43 9.56
N ASP A 110 -8.42 -6.48 8.84
CA ASP A 110 -9.05 -5.22 8.50
C ASP A 110 -9.77 -5.34 7.14
N MET A 111 -11.09 -5.53 7.18
CA MET A 111 -11.92 -5.66 5.97
C MET A 111 -12.17 -4.31 5.27
N ASN A 112 -11.70 -3.18 5.81
CA ASN A 112 -11.88 -1.86 5.22
C ASN A 112 -10.63 -0.98 5.43
N ALA A 113 -9.48 -1.52 5.05
CA ALA A 113 -8.18 -0.92 5.39
C ALA A 113 -7.95 0.48 4.81
N ASN A 114 -8.59 0.84 3.70
CA ASN A 114 -8.39 2.11 2.98
C ASN A 114 -6.88 2.41 2.75
N LEU A 115 -6.28 3.30 3.56
CA LEU A 115 -4.85 3.67 3.48
C LEU A 115 -3.92 2.79 4.35
N GLY A 116 -4.48 1.82 5.08
CA GLY A 116 -3.75 0.86 5.91
C GLY A 116 -3.29 1.40 7.27
N GLY A 117 -3.75 2.57 7.69
CA GLY A 117 -3.31 3.22 8.93
C GLY A 117 -3.59 2.42 10.20
N PHE A 118 -4.67 1.62 10.23
CA PHE A 118 -4.97 0.71 11.35
C PHE A 118 -3.90 -0.37 11.52
N ALA A 119 -3.59 -1.09 10.45
CA ALA A 119 -2.55 -2.12 10.47
C ALA A 119 -1.17 -1.52 10.79
N ALA A 120 -0.87 -0.32 10.27
CA ALA A 120 0.38 0.37 10.59
C ALA A 120 0.49 0.77 12.06
N ALA A 121 -0.62 1.18 12.69
CA ALA A 121 -0.65 1.52 14.11
C ALA A 121 -0.45 0.29 15.02
N LEU A 122 -0.89 -0.90 14.57
CA LEU A 122 -0.75 -2.17 15.29
C LEU A 122 0.65 -2.81 15.18
N VAL A 123 1.62 -2.22 14.49
CA VAL A 123 2.92 -2.88 14.20
C VAL A 123 3.68 -3.37 15.45
N ASN A 124 3.51 -2.67 16.58
CA ASN A 124 4.20 -2.98 17.84
C ASN A 124 3.31 -3.77 18.82
N ASP A 125 2.11 -4.14 18.39
CA ASP A 125 1.13 -4.86 19.20
C ASP A 125 1.26 -6.37 18.95
N PRO A 126 0.86 -7.22 19.92
CA PRO A 126 1.01 -8.66 19.81
C PRO A 126 0.13 -9.29 18.71
#